data_AF-A0A970J5N0-F1
#
_entry.id   AF-A0A970J5N0-F1
#
_cell.length_a   1.000
_cell.length_b   1.000
_cell.length_c   1.000
_cell.angle_alpha   90.00
_cell.angle_beta   90.00
_cell.angle_gamma   90.00
#
_symmetry.space_group_name_H-M   'P 1'
#
loop_
_entity.id
_entity.type
_entity.pdbx_description
1 polymer ?
#
loop_
_entity_poly.entity_id
_entity_poly.type
_entity_poly.pdbx_seq_one_letter_code
_entity_poly.pdbx_strand_id
1 'polypeptide(L)'
;MLKPLDFHNTEFTRTFRGYNEEEVDEFVTKIVSHYESLYQENKRLQEEIQNLQEELQKKQSREQDVLDLISLTKQAVSEIRDLSTTQSEAVVKEAKLKAAQIVAEAEARLKAVKSAERIFKQRMRTLMESIWSMVEETEFVEEASEKTKVYRDAAAALSEDLTSED
;
A
#
# COMPACT_ATOMS: atom_id res chain seq x y z
N MET A 1 49.96 -46.80 -19.93
CA MET A 1 51.05 -46.66 -18.94
C MET A 1 51.27 -48.02 -18.32
N LEU A 2 52.54 -48.42 -18.18
CA LEU A 2 52.93 -49.63 -17.45
C LEU A 2 52.51 -49.46 -15.99
N LYS A 3 51.80 -50.44 -15.44
CA LYS A 3 51.50 -50.49 -14.00
C LYS A 3 52.73 -51.02 -13.26
N PRO A 4 52.88 -50.72 -11.96
CA PRO A 4 53.94 -51.32 -11.14
C PRO A 4 54.02 -52.85 -11.30
N LEU A 5 52.87 -53.51 -11.46
CA LEU A 5 52.76 -54.96 -11.71
C LEU A 5 53.40 -55.44 -13.02
N ASP A 6 53.47 -54.59 -14.04
CA ASP A 6 53.97 -54.96 -15.37
C ASP A 6 55.51 -55.12 -15.37
N PHE A 7 56.21 -54.47 -14.43
CA PHE A 7 57.66 -54.61 -14.25
C PHE A 7 58.07 -55.94 -13.60
N HIS A 8 57.17 -56.60 -12.87
CA HIS A 8 57.44 -57.92 -12.29
C HIS A 8 57.35 -59.05 -13.32
N ASN A 9 56.74 -58.80 -14.47
CA ASN A 9 56.48 -59.80 -15.50
C ASN A 9 57.36 -59.62 -16.74
N THR A 10 58.36 -58.74 -16.69
CA THR A 10 59.30 -58.51 -17.78
C THR A 10 60.48 -59.47 -17.69
N GLU A 11 60.58 -60.38 -18.66
CA GLU A 11 61.74 -61.25 -18.84
C GLU A 11 62.71 -60.64 -19.86
N PHE A 12 64.00 -60.60 -19.52
CA PHE A 12 65.06 -60.13 -20.42
C PHE A 12 65.77 -61.30 -21.10
N THR A 13 66.05 -61.18 -22.41
CA THR A 13 66.77 -62.19 -23.18
C THR A 13 68.28 -62.14 -22.90
N ARG A 14 68.89 -63.31 -22.60
CA ARG A 14 70.33 -63.44 -22.35
C ARG A 14 71.13 -63.36 -23.66
N THR A 15 72.20 -62.56 -23.67
CA THR A 15 73.13 -62.41 -24.81
C THR A 15 74.58 -62.53 -24.34
N PHE A 16 75.47 -63.08 -25.18
CA PHE A 16 76.91 -63.18 -24.87
C PHE A 16 77.51 -61.76 -24.74
N ARG A 17 77.98 -61.40 -23.53
CA ARG A 17 78.33 -60.03 -23.06
C ARG A 17 77.15 -59.10 -22.71
N GLY A 18 76.10 -59.63 -22.10
CA GLY A 18 75.01 -58.85 -21.50
C GLY A 18 75.37 -58.19 -20.16
N TYR A 19 74.43 -57.40 -19.63
CA TYR A 19 74.51 -56.84 -18.27
C TYR A 19 74.43 -57.95 -17.21
N ASN A 20 74.98 -57.68 -16.02
CA ASN A 20 74.88 -58.58 -14.88
C ASN A 20 73.43 -58.63 -14.38
N GLU A 21 72.84 -59.81 -14.34
CA GLU A 21 71.45 -60.03 -13.96
C GLU A 21 71.17 -59.60 -12.52
N GLU A 22 72.07 -59.89 -11.57
CA GLU A 22 71.88 -59.51 -10.16
C GLU A 22 71.84 -57.98 -9.97
N GLU A 23 72.75 -57.24 -10.62
CA GLU A 23 72.77 -55.78 -10.55
C GLU A 23 71.56 -55.14 -11.24
N VAL A 24 71.10 -55.74 -12.36
CA VAL A 24 69.91 -55.27 -13.08
C VAL A 24 68.65 -55.54 -12.26
N ASP A 25 68.50 -56.71 -11.66
CA ASP A 25 67.34 -57.06 -10.83
C ASP A 25 67.25 -56.17 -9.58
N GLU A 26 68.37 -55.87 -8.93
CA GLU A 26 68.42 -54.98 -7.77
C GLU A 26 68.05 -53.53 -8.17
N PHE A 27 68.52 -53.07 -9.33
CA PHE A 27 68.17 -51.75 -9.87
C PHE A 27 66.70 -51.65 -10.29
N VAL A 28 66.17 -52.68 -10.97
CA VAL A 28 64.75 -52.77 -11.37
C VAL A 28 63.86 -52.76 -10.13
N THR A 29 64.20 -53.53 -9.10
CA THR A 29 63.44 -53.55 -7.83
C THR A 29 63.34 -52.16 -7.21
N LYS A 30 64.46 -51.40 -7.22
CA LYS A 30 64.49 -50.03 -6.71
C LYS A 30 63.63 -49.08 -7.55
N ILE A 31 63.68 -49.20 -8.89
CA ILE A 31 62.83 -48.41 -9.79
C ILE A 31 61.35 -48.72 -9.55
N VAL A 32 60.98 -50.00 -9.41
CA VAL A 32 59.59 -50.42 -9.19
C VAL A 32 59.03 -49.82 -7.91
N SER A 33 59.79 -49.87 -6.80
CA SER A 33 59.37 -49.29 -5.52
C SER A 33 59.16 -47.77 -5.60
N HIS A 34 60.08 -47.04 -6.24
CA HIS A 34 59.93 -45.60 -6.45
C HIS A 34 58.78 -45.27 -7.40
N TYR A 35 58.59 -46.05 -8.47
CA TYR A 35 57.51 -45.87 -9.43
C TYR A 35 56.15 -46.14 -8.80
N GLU A 36 56.02 -47.17 -7.96
CA GLU A 36 54.80 -47.48 -7.23
C GLU A 36 54.43 -46.35 -6.26
N SER A 37 55.41 -45.82 -5.53
CA SER A 37 55.21 -44.67 -4.65
C SER A 37 54.72 -43.43 -5.42
N LEU A 38 55.36 -43.13 -6.55
CA LEU A 38 54.95 -42.05 -7.46
C LEU A 38 53.56 -42.26 -8.04
N TYR A 39 53.21 -43.50 -8.40
CA TYR A 39 51.92 -43.84 -8.96
C TYR A 39 50.79 -43.68 -7.93
N GLN A 40 51.02 -44.16 -6.69
CA GLN A 40 50.07 -43.98 -5.59
C GLN A 40 49.88 -42.50 -5.24
N GLU A 41 50.96 -41.73 -5.19
CA GLU A 41 50.91 -40.29 -4.94
C GLU A 41 50.14 -39.57 -6.05
N ASN A 42 50.42 -39.89 -7.32
CA ASN A 42 49.73 -39.29 -8.45
C ASN A 42 48.21 -39.59 -8.41
N LYS A 43 47.85 -40.83 -8.10
CA LYS A 43 46.44 -41.22 -7.94
C LYS A 43 45.77 -40.45 -6.79
N ARG A 44 46.44 -40.34 -5.64
CA ARG A 44 45.93 -39.56 -4.50
C ARG A 44 45.71 -38.09 -4.87
N LEU A 45 46.69 -37.47 -5.53
CA LEU A 45 46.60 -36.08 -5.98
C LEU A 45 45.48 -35.89 -7.01
N GLN A 46 45.27 -36.84 -7.92
CA GLN A 46 44.15 -36.80 -8.87
C GLN A 46 42.80 -36.86 -8.16
N GLU A 47 42.65 -37.75 -7.17
CA GLU A 47 41.44 -37.84 -6.35
C GLU A 47 41.20 -36.54 -5.55
N GLU A 48 42.25 -35.95 -4.97
CA GLU A 48 42.15 -34.68 -4.25
C GLU A 48 41.77 -33.52 -5.17
N ILE A 49 42.37 -33.43 -6.36
CA ILE A 49 42.00 -32.42 -7.38
C ILE A 49 40.53 -32.58 -7.76
N GLN A 50 40.06 -33.80 -7.99
CA GLN A 50 38.67 -34.05 -8.35
C GLN A 50 37.72 -33.60 -7.23
N ASN A 51 38.01 -33.97 -5.98
CA ASN A 51 37.21 -33.55 -4.82
C ASN A 51 37.18 -32.02 -4.66
N LEU A 52 38.33 -31.35 -4.83
CA LEU A 52 38.42 -29.89 -4.75
C LEU A 52 37.66 -29.21 -5.89
N GLN A 53 37.67 -29.77 -7.10
CA GLN A 53 36.90 -29.27 -8.23
C GLN A 53 35.39 -29.39 -7.98
N GLU A 54 34.93 -30.52 -7.44
CA GLU A 54 33.52 -30.72 -7.08
C GLU A 54 33.07 -29.74 -5.98
N GLU A 55 33.91 -29.52 -4.95
CA GLU A 55 33.61 -28.55 -3.90
C GLU A 55 33.56 -27.11 -4.43
N LEU A 56 34.50 -26.76 -5.33
CA LEU A 56 34.54 -25.45 -5.96
C LEU A 56 33.28 -25.21 -6.80
N GLN A 57 32.88 -26.18 -7.63
CA GLN A 57 31.69 -26.08 -8.46
C GLN A 57 30.43 -25.92 -7.59
N LYS A 58 30.34 -26.66 -6.47
CA LYS A 58 29.25 -26.51 -5.51
C LYS A 58 29.21 -25.14 -4.85
N LYS A 59 30.36 -24.56 -4.52
CA LYS A 59 30.47 -23.20 -3.97
C LYS A 59 30.04 -22.16 -5.01
N GLN A 60 30.54 -22.27 -6.24
CA GLN A 60 30.16 -21.37 -7.35
C GLN A 60 28.66 -21.41 -7.64
N SER A 61 28.05 -22.60 -7.67
CA SER A 61 26.60 -22.74 -7.84
C SER A 61 25.82 -22.03 -6.74
N ARG A 62 26.22 -22.21 -5.47
CA ARG A 62 25.57 -21.53 -4.34
C ARG A 62 25.74 -20.02 -4.39
N GLU A 63 26.91 -19.55 -4.80
CA GLU A 63 27.17 -18.12 -4.96
C GLU A 63 26.27 -17.53 -6.05
N GLN A 64 26.10 -18.24 -7.16
CA GLN A 64 25.15 -17.86 -8.21
C GLN A 64 23.71 -17.81 -7.68
N ASP A 65 23.26 -18.83 -6.96
CA ASP A 65 21.90 -18.85 -6.37
C ASP A 65 21.67 -17.65 -5.44
N VAL A 66 22.69 -17.27 -4.64
CA VAL A 66 22.61 -16.11 -3.76
C VAL A 66 22.53 -14.80 -4.56
N LEU A 67 23.32 -14.66 -5.63
CA LEU A 67 23.27 -13.50 -6.50
C LEU A 67 21.91 -13.37 -7.20
N ASP A 68 21.34 -14.48 -7.66
CA ASP A 68 20.03 -14.54 -8.28
C ASP A 68 18.93 -14.17 -7.27
N LEU A 69 19.01 -14.70 -6.05
CA LEU A 69 18.10 -14.33 -4.96
C LEU A 69 18.18 -12.84 -4.62
N ILE A 70 19.38 -12.26 -4.57
CA ILE A 70 19.56 -10.81 -4.34
C ILE A 70 18.94 -10.00 -5.48
N SER A 71 19.12 -10.43 -6.73
CA SER A 71 18.55 -9.77 -7.90
C SER A 71 17.01 -9.79 -7.85
N LEU A 72 16.42 -10.96 -7.60
CA LEU A 72 14.98 -11.13 -7.41
C LEU A 72 14.46 -10.28 -6.25
N THR A 73 15.18 -10.25 -5.12
CA THR A 73 14.82 -9.42 -3.96
C THR A 73 14.85 -7.94 -4.32
N LYS A 74 15.85 -7.48 -5.07
CA LYS A 74 15.93 -6.08 -5.53
C LYS A 74 14.76 -5.74 -6.47
N GLN A 75 14.41 -6.63 -7.39
CA GLN A 75 13.25 -6.44 -8.26
C GLN A 75 11.95 -6.36 -7.45
N ALA A 76 11.72 -7.30 -6.54
CA ALA A 76 10.55 -7.30 -5.68
C ALA A 76 10.44 -6.03 -4.82
N VAL A 77 11.56 -5.55 -4.25
CA VAL A 77 11.58 -4.29 -3.50
C VAL A 77 11.26 -3.09 -4.40
N SER A 78 11.75 -3.06 -5.63
CA SER A 78 11.40 -2.02 -6.60
C SER A 78 9.91 -2.03 -6.92
N GLU A 79 9.35 -3.20 -7.23
CA GLU A 79 7.93 -3.36 -7.52
C GLU A 79 7.04 -2.96 -6.33
N ILE A 80 7.41 -3.36 -5.11
CA ILE A 80 6.70 -2.96 -3.89
C ILE A 80 6.77 -1.45 -3.71
N ARG A 81 7.93 -0.84 -3.98
CA ARG A 81 8.08 0.63 -3.88
C ARG A 81 7.18 1.34 -4.88
N ASP A 82 7.15 0.90 -6.13
CA ASP A 82 6.32 1.49 -7.18
C ASP A 82 4.81 1.28 -6.93
N LEU A 83 4.44 0.11 -6.42
CA LEU A 83 3.07 -0.13 -5.97
C LEU A 83 2.69 0.75 -4.78
N SER A 84 3.58 0.90 -3.80
CA SER A 84 3.35 1.72 -2.62
C SER A 84 3.23 3.20 -2.98
N THR A 85 4.01 3.71 -3.93
CA THR A 85 3.92 5.12 -4.37
C THR A 85 2.60 5.36 -5.11
N THR A 86 2.25 4.50 -6.07
CA THR A 86 0.99 4.61 -6.81
C THR A 86 -0.24 4.50 -5.90
N GLN A 87 -0.24 3.57 -4.95
CA GLN A 87 -1.31 3.47 -3.94
C GLN A 87 -1.37 4.71 -3.05
N SER A 88 -0.23 5.23 -2.60
CA SER A 88 -0.19 6.44 -1.77
C SER A 88 -0.76 7.64 -2.52
N GLU A 89 -0.40 7.81 -3.79
CA GLU A 89 -0.95 8.86 -4.66
C GLU A 89 -2.46 8.71 -4.85
N ALA A 90 -2.94 7.48 -5.06
CA ALA A 90 -4.36 7.19 -5.18
C ALA A 90 -5.13 7.56 -3.90
N VAL A 91 -4.62 7.17 -2.73
CA VAL A 91 -5.22 7.50 -1.43
C VAL A 91 -5.26 9.02 -1.22
N VAL A 92 -4.16 9.73 -1.51
CA VAL A 92 -4.12 11.19 -1.41
C VAL A 92 -5.12 11.85 -2.36
N LYS A 93 -5.24 11.34 -3.58
CA LYS A 93 -6.20 11.85 -4.57
C LYS A 93 -7.64 11.62 -4.11
N GLU A 94 -7.96 10.45 -3.59
CA GLU A 94 -9.28 10.13 -3.05
C GLU A 94 -9.62 11.00 -1.84
N ALA A 95 -8.66 11.19 -0.91
CA ALA A 95 -8.83 12.07 0.24
C ALA A 95 -9.10 13.52 -0.19
N LYS A 96 -8.37 14.03 -1.20
CA LYS A 96 -8.61 15.37 -1.76
C LYS A 96 -9.99 15.50 -2.40
N LEU A 97 -10.45 14.48 -3.12
CA LEU A 97 -11.79 14.47 -3.71
C LEU A 97 -12.89 14.48 -2.64
N LYS A 98 -12.76 13.63 -1.62
CA LYS A 98 -13.69 13.59 -0.48
C LYS A 98 -13.71 14.93 0.27
N ALA A 99 -12.55 15.53 0.53
CA ALA A 99 -12.46 16.85 1.15
C ALA A 99 -13.16 17.92 0.30
N ALA A 100 -12.93 17.94 -1.02
CA ALA A 100 -13.60 18.87 -1.92
C ALA A 100 -15.12 18.69 -1.94
N GLN A 101 -15.61 17.44 -1.92
CA GLN A 101 -17.04 17.13 -1.83
C GLN A 101 -17.66 17.64 -0.53
N ILE A 102 -17.00 17.41 0.62
CA ILE A 102 -17.47 17.88 1.93
C ILE A 102 -17.55 19.41 1.95
N VAL A 103 -16.53 20.11 1.42
CA VAL A 103 -16.53 21.57 1.34
C VAL A 103 -17.66 22.07 0.44
N ALA A 104 -17.83 21.48 -0.74
CA ALA A 104 -18.90 21.84 -1.67
C ALA A 104 -20.30 21.64 -1.05
N GLU A 105 -20.51 20.53 -0.33
CA GLU A 105 -21.76 20.27 0.39
C GLU A 105 -22.00 21.28 1.52
N ALA A 106 -20.97 21.61 2.29
CA ALA A 106 -21.04 22.61 3.35
C ALA A 106 -21.38 24.01 2.79
N GLU A 107 -20.76 24.41 1.67
CA GLU A 107 -21.06 25.67 1.00
C GLU A 107 -22.49 25.70 0.45
N ALA A 108 -22.97 24.60 -0.13
CA ALA A 108 -24.35 24.50 -0.61
C ALA A 108 -25.35 24.63 0.54
N ARG A 109 -25.11 23.95 1.66
CA ARG A 109 -25.92 24.09 2.89
C ARG A 109 -25.89 25.53 3.42
N LEU A 110 -24.72 26.15 3.47
CA LEU A 110 -24.59 27.54 3.93
C LEU A 110 -25.39 28.51 3.04
N LYS A 111 -25.35 28.32 1.71
CA LYS A 111 -26.15 29.12 0.77
C LYS A 111 -27.65 28.92 0.99
N ALA A 112 -28.09 27.69 1.21
CA ALA A 112 -29.49 27.37 1.49
C ALA A 112 -29.98 27.99 2.82
N VAL A 113 -29.16 27.94 3.88
CA VAL A 113 -29.49 28.57 5.17
C VAL A 113 -29.55 30.09 5.03
N LYS A 114 -28.59 30.72 4.35
CA LYS A 114 -28.59 32.17 4.11
C LYS A 114 -29.80 32.63 3.28
N SER A 115 -30.20 31.85 2.26
CA SER A 115 -31.38 32.19 1.46
C SER A 115 -32.67 32.03 2.28
N ALA A 116 -32.77 30.99 3.10
CA ALA A 116 -33.89 30.80 4.03
C ALA A 116 -33.98 31.93 5.06
N GLU A 117 -32.84 32.35 5.65
CA GLU A 117 -32.77 33.50 6.56
C GLU A 117 -33.25 34.79 5.88
N ARG A 118 -32.82 35.03 4.63
CA ARG A 118 -33.25 36.21 3.85
C ARG A 118 -34.75 36.20 3.61
N ILE A 119 -35.31 35.06 3.19
CA ILE A 119 -36.75 34.89 2.96
C ILE A 119 -37.53 35.08 4.27
N PHE A 120 -37.03 34.52 5.37
CA PHE A 120 -37.65 34.68 6.69
C PHE A 120 -37.68 36.15 7.13
N LYS A 121 -36.57 36.88 7.01
CA LYS A 121 -36.50 38.32 7.31
C LYS A 121 -37.48 39.14 6.45
N GLN A 122 -37.58 38.83 5.16
CA GLN A 122 -38.55 39.48 4.26
C GLN A 122 -39.99 39.22 4.69
N ARG A 123 -40.34 37.95 4.98
CA ARG A 123 -41.66 37.57 5.46
C ARG A 123 -42.01 38.23 6.79
N MET A 124 -41.04 38.29 7.72
CA MET A 124 -41.23 38.96 9.01
C MET A 124 -41.51 40.44 8.82
N ARG A 125 -40.77 41.13 7.93
CA ARG A 125 -41.02 42.53 7.61
C ARG A 125 -42.44 42.74 7.06
N THR A 126 -42.87 41.94 6.08
CA THR A 126 -44.23 42.06 5.52
C THR A 126 -45.33 41.75 6.54
N LEU A 127 -45.10 40.81 7.46
CA LEU A 127 -46.04 40.53 8.55
C LEU A 127 -46.14 41.72 9.52
N MET A 128 -45.01 42.33 9.87
CA MET A 128 -45.00 43.51 10.72
C MET A 128 -45.68 44.71 10.06
N GLU A 129 -45.43 44.95 8.77
CA GLU A 129 -46.13 45.98 8.00
C GLU A 129 -47.64 45.72 7.94
N SER A 130 -48.06 44.46 7.77
CA SER A 130 -49.48 44.08 7.79
C SER A 130 -50.12 44.27 9.16
N ILE A 131 -49.45 43.88 10.26
CA ILE A 131 -49.95 44.09 11.62
C ILE A 131 -50.05 45.59 11.91
N TRP A 132 -49.05 46.37 11.50
CA TRP A 132 -49.05 47.82 11.64
C TRP A 132 -50.24 48.45 10.91
N SER A 133 -50.48 48.06 9.66
CA SER A 133 -51.65 48.52 8.89
C SER A 133 -52.98 48.14 9.55
N MET A 134 -53.10 46.95 10.15
CA MET A 134 -54.30 46.57 10.90
C MET A 134 -54.50 47.41 12.16
N VAL A 135 -53.41 47.78 12.85
CA VAL A 135 -53.48 48.66 14.04
C VAL A 135 -53.87 50.09 13.65
N GLU A 136 -53.35 50.62 12.54
CA GLU A 136 -53.79 51.92 12.00
C GLU A 136 -55.28 51.88 11.56
N GLU A 137 -55.75 50.78 10.97
CA GLU A 137 -57.18 50.58 10.69
C GLU A 137 -58.04 50.53 11.96
N THR A 138 -57.49 50.10 13.10
CA THR A 138 -58.23 50.15 14.38
C THR A 138 -58.33 51.56 14.98
N GLU A 139 -57.49 52.53 14.60
CA GLU A 139 -57.71 53.94 14.96
C GLU A 139 -58.95 54.52 14.26
N PHE A 140 -59.38 53.97 13.11
CA PHE A 140 -60.65 54.32 12.47
C PHE A 140 -61.90 53.84 13.25
N VAL A 141 -61.74 53.05 14.32
CA VAL A 141 -62.86 52.64 15.18
C VAL A 141 -63.28 53.77 16.15
N GLU A 142 -62.45 54.79 16.39
CA GLU A 142 -62.89 55.98 17.14
C GLU A 142 -63.97 56.76 16.37
N GLU A 143 -63.90 56.85 15.03
CA GLU A 143 -64.95 57.48 14.20
C GLU A 143 -66.26 56.65 14.16
N ALA A 144 -66.17 55.33 14.35
CA ALA A 144 -67.34 54.47 14.44
C ALA A 144 -68.10 54.63 15.79
N SER A 145 -67.40 55.07 16.84
CA SER A 145 -67.98 55.38 18.16
C SER A 145 -68.93 56.59 18.11
N GLU A 146 -68.65 57.58 17.25
CA GLU A 146 -69.54 58.73 17.07
C GLU A 146 -70.85 58.37 16.35
N LYS A 147 -70.79 57.47 15.35
CA LYS A 147 -71.98 57.03 14.58
C LYS A 147 -72.89 56.07 15.36
N THR A 148 -72.43 55.52 16.49
CA THR A 148 -73.24 54.67 17.37
C THR A 148 -73.84 55.39 18.57
N LYS A 149 -73.56 56.68 18.79
CA LYS A 149 -74.22 57.49 19.84
C LYS A 149 -75.74 57.53 19.68
N VAL A 150 -76.22 57.75 18.45
CA VAL A 150 -77.66 57.85 18.14
C VAL A 150 -78.41 56.57 18.52
N TYR A 151 -77.81 55.40 18.30
CA TYR A 151 -78.42 54.12 18.67
C TYR A 151 -78.35 53.85 20.17
N ARG A 152 -77.33 54.39 20.87
CA ARG A 152 -77.18 54.25 22.32
C ARG A 152 -78.20 55.12 23.07
N ASP A 153 -78.43 56.34 22.59
CA ASP A 153 -79.41 57.26 23.16
C ASP A 153 -80.85 56.79 22.88
N ALA A 154 -81.12 56.24 21.68
CA ALA A 154 -82.42 55.64 21.36
C ALA A 154 -82.70 54.37 22.18
N ALA A 155 -81.68 53.55 22.45
CA ALA A 155 -81.82 52.38 23.31
C ALA A 155 -82.05 52.75 24.79
N ALA A 156 -81.45 53.84 25.28
CA ALA A 156 -81.70 54.36 26.62
C ALA A 156 -83.14 54.89 26.78
N ALA A 157 -83.65 55.64 25.80
CA ALA A 157 -85.04 56.11 25.79
C ALA A 157 -86.06 54.95 25.75
N LEU A 158 -85.77 53.90 24.97
CA LEU A 158 -86.63 52.71 24.91
C LEU A 158 -86.61 51.89 26.22
N SER A 159 -85.51 51.92 26.96
CA SER A 159 -85.43 51.29 28.29
C SER A 159 -86.14 52.09 29.40
N GLU A 160 -86.22 53.42 29.28
CA GLU A 160 -87.01 54.26 30.20
C GLU A 160 -88.52 54.06 29.99
N ASP A 161 -89.00 53.98 28.74
CA ASP A 161 -90.42 53.74 28.42
C ASP A 161 -90.91 52.35 28.84
N LEU A 162 -90.02 51.36 28.93
CA LEU A 162 -90.36 50.01 29.41
C LEU A 162 -90.37 49.89 30.95
N THR A 163 -89.99 50.95 31.67
CA THR A 163 -89.99 50.99 33.14
C THR A 163 -91.03 51.94 33.73
N SER A 164 -91.85 52.59 32.88
CA SER A 164 -92.90 53.54 33.27
C SER A 164 -94.34 53.01 33.11
N GLU A 165 -94.52 51.72 32.78
CA GLU A 165 -95.84 51.08 32.62
C GLU A 165 -96.14 49.91 33.59
N ASP A 166 -95.52 49.90 34.79
CA ASP A 166 -96.00 49.14 35.97
C ASP A 166 -95.99 49.99 37.25
#